data_AF-A0A8T0G0G4-F1
#
_entry.id   AF-A0A8T0G0G4-F1
#
_cell.length_a   1.000
_cell.length_b   1.000
_cell.length_c   1.000
_cell.angle_alpha   90.00
_cell.angle_beta   90.00
_cell.angle_gamma   90.00
#
_symmetry.space_group_name_H-M   'P 1'
#
loop_
_entity.id
_entity.type
_entity.pdbx_description
1 polymer ?
#
loop_
_entity_poly.entity_id
_entity_poly.type
_entity_poly.pdbx_seq_one_letter_code
_entity_poly.pdbx_strand_id
1 'polypeptide(L)'
;MAAKRYFINKLSDSVGALVEIPKADIKNLCLKYVQHIFGAQTVTDADADGGLYVGLSGVSYMCYCLSQHPEFAEKKDEFLDRSEYYLKYDLAETCKPKSSSLSAAFLLGSCGVYAVAAALNKTLGKEKESTFFLKNILILQMDVLVWII
;
A
#
# COMPACT_ATOMS: atom_id res chain seq x y z
N MET A 1 -36.25 10.64 0.94
CA MET A 1 -34.98 11.26 0.48
C MET A 1 -33.83 10.51 1.12
N ALA A 2 -32.81 10.11 0.35
CA ALA A 2 -31.63 9.46 0.90
C ALA A 2 -30.82 10.45 1.77
N ALA A 3 -30.15 9.95 2.81
CA ALA A 3 -29.25 10.76 3.61
C ALA A 3 -28.13 11.35 2.75
N LYS A 4 -27.74 12.61 3.03
CA LYS A 4 -26.61 13.26 2.38
C LYS A 4 -25.33 12.50 2.71
N ARG A 5 -24.55 12.12 1.69
CA ARG A 5 -23.29 11.36 1.82
C ARG A 5 -22.04 12.26 1.94
N TYR A 6 -22.21 13.46 2.48
CA TYR A 6 -21.14 14.45 2.60
C TYR A 6 -21.32 15.30 3.86
N PHE A 7 -20.19 15.75 4.41
CA PHE A 7 -20.17 16.80 5.43
C PHE A 7 -20.17 18.17 4.76
N ILE A 8 -20.80 19.16 5.38
CA ILE A 8 -20.74 20.55 4.91
C ILE A 8 -19.30 21.04 5.15
N ASN A 9 -18.59 21.37 4.06
CA ASN A 9 -17.26 21.96 4.16
C ASN A 9 -17.35 23.32 4.86
N LYS A 10 -16.65 23.45 6.00
CA LYS A 10 -16.59 24.69 6.77
C LYS A 10 -15.35 25.54 6.44
N LEU A 11 -14.48 25.05 5.56
CA LEU A 11 -13.30 25.77 5.13
C LEU A 11 -13.68 26.82 4.09
N SER A 12 -13.03 27.98 4.17
CA SER A 12 -13.13 29.03 3.16
C SER A 12 -12.58 28.55 1.83
N ASP A 13 -13.16 29.03 0.73
CA ASP A 13 -12.66 28.73 -0.61
C ASP A 13 -11.33 29.43 -0.88
N SER A 14 -10.55 28.90 -1.83
CA SER A 14 -9.29 29.51 -2.24
C SER A 14 -9.54 30.82 -2.97
N VAL A 15 -8.89 31.89 -2.53
CA VAL A 15 -8.96 33.22 -3.18
C VAL A 15 -7.88 33.42 -4.25
N GLY A 16 -7.15 32.35 -4.63
CA GLY A 16 -6.08 32.40 -5.63
C GLY A 16 -4.79 33.12 -5.17
N ALA A 17 -4.70 33.49 -3.90
CA ALA A 17 -3.50 34.07 -3.31
C ALA A 17 -2.44 33.01 -3.01
N LEU A 18 -1.18 33.42 -2.99
CA LEU A 18 -0.09 32.58 -2.48
C LEU A 18 -0.29 32.35 -0.98
N VAL A 19 -0.39 31.08 -0.58
CA VAL A 19 -0.52 30.67 0.81
C VAL A 19 0.79 30.03 1.26
N GLU A 20 1.29 30.43 2.41
CA GLU A 20 2.41 29.76 3.06
C GLU A 20 1.95 28.38 3.56
N ILE A 21 2.60 27.33 3.07
CA ILE A 21 2.26 25.96 3.44
C ILE A 21 3.03 25.60 4.73
N PRO A 22 2.35 25.31 5.85
CA PRO A 22 3.01 24.92 7.09
C PRO A 22 3.51 23.47 6.99
N LYS A 23 4.59 23.27 6.24
CA LYS A 23 5.13 21.93 5.92
C LYS A 23 5.43 21.10 7.15
N ALA A 24 5.98 21.73 8.20
CA ALA A 24 6.31 21.06 9.45
C ALA A 24 5.06 20.51 10.15
N ASP A 25 3.97 21.30 10.21
CA ASP A 25 2.72 20.87 10.84
C ASP A 25 2.06 19.74 10.05
N ILE A 26 2.08 19.83 8.70
CA ILE A 26 1.57 18.77 7.82
C ILE A 26 2.37 17.49 8.01
N LYS A 27 3.71 17.57 8.05
CA LYS A 27 4.59 16.44 8.30
C LYS A 27 4.26 15.78 9.65
N ASN A 28 4.14 16.57 10.71
CA ASN A 28 3.79 16.08 12.05
C ASN A 28 2.40 15.43 12.06
N LEU A 29 1.44 16.00 11.34
CA LEU A 29 0.10 15.44 11.21
C LEU A 29 0.12 14.10 10.46
N CYS A 30 0.87 13.97 9.37
CA CYS A 30 1.09 12.71 8.67
C CYS A 30 1.67 11.66 9.62
N LEU A 31 2.75 11.98 10.35
CA LEU A 31 3.36 11.06 11.31
C LEU A 31 2.38 10.64 12.42
N LYS A 32 1.55 11.57 12.91
CA LYS A 32 0.51 11.27 13.89
C LYS A 32 -0.49 10.25 13.35
N TYR A 33 -0.99 10.42 12.12
CA TYR A 33 -1.89 9.45 11.50
C TYR A 33 -1.24 8.10 11.27
N VAL A 34 0.03 8.07 10.85
CA VAL A 34 0.78 6.82 10.71
C VAL A 34 0.88 6.07 12.04
N GLN A 35 1.15 6.78 13.14
CA GLN A 35 1.16 6.17 14.47
C GLN A 35 -0.22 5.65 14.89
N HIS A 36 -1.30 6.37 14.55
CA HIS A 36 -2.65 5.86 14.77
C HIS A 36 -2.93 4.58 13.97
N ILE A 37 -2.49 4.51 12.71
CA ILE A 37 -2.61 3.30 11.88
C ILE A 37 -1.82 2.15 12.52
N PHE A 38 -0.58 2.38 12.91
CA PHE A 38 0.25 1.33 13.54
C PHE A 38 -0.32 0.84 14.88
N GLY A 39 -0.94 1.72 15.66
CA GLY A 39 -1.58 1.35 16.92
C GLY A 39 -2.90 0.60 16.75
N ALA A 40 -3.60 0.80 15.62
CA ALA A 40 -4.90 0.19 15.35
C ALA A 40 -4.80 -1.07 14.46
N GLN A 41 -3.81 -1.16 13.58
CA GLN A 41 -3.66 -2.25 12.62
C GLN A 41 -3.16 -3.52 13.30
N THR A 42 -4.01 -4.55 13.32
CA THR A 42 -3.65 -5.90 13.74
C THR A 42 -3.06 -6.71 12.58
N VAL A 43 -2.54 -7.91 12.86
CA VAL A 43 -1.96 -8.84 11.87
C VAL A 43 -2.64 -10.21 11.91
N THR A 44 -3.96 -10.21 11.78
CA THR A 44 -4.78 -11.43 11.72
C THR A 44 -4.99 -11.89 10.26
N ASP A 45 -5.44 -13.13 10.06
CA ASP A 45 -5.78 -13.64 8.73
C ASP A 45 -6.85 -12.77 8.03
N ALA A 46 -7.78 -12.21 8.80
CA ALA A 46 -8.79 -11.28 8.28
C ALA A 46 -8.18 -9.95 7.81
N ASP A 47 -7.10 -9.49 8.44
CA ASP A 47 -6.38 -8.28 8.01
C ASP A 47 -5.59 -8.54 6.71
N ALA A 48 -5.15 -9.78 6.49
CA ALA A 48 -4.45 -10.18 5.28
C ALA A 48 -5.41 -10.45 4.09
N ASP A 49 -6.70 -10.66 4.32
CA ASP A 49 -7.68 -10.86 3.24
C ASP A 49 -8.22 -9.53 2.68
N GLY A 50 -7.45 -8.93 1.78
CA GLY A 50 -7.88 -7.67 1.16
C GLY A 50 -6.93 -7.06 0.12
N GLY A 51 -5.75 -7.65 -0.07
CA GLY A 51 -4.72 -7.10 -0.93
C GLY A 51 -4.38 -5.65 -0.57
N LEU A 52 -4.12 -4.82 -1.58
CA LEU A 52 -3.82 -3.40 -1.34
C LEU A 52 -5.05 -2.56 -0.99
N TYR A 53 -6.25 -3.02 -1.33
CA TYR A 53 -7.46 -2.23 -1.18
C TYR A 53 -7.84 -2.04 0.30
N VAL A 54 -7.91 -3.16 1.04
CA VAL A 54 -8.33 -3.15 2.45
C VAL A 54 -7.44 -4.01 3.35
N GLY A 55 -6.40 -4.65 2.81
CA GLY A 55 -5.53 -5.56 3.54
C GLY A 55 -4.18 -4.98 3.94
N LEU A 56 -3.36 -5.83 4.59
CA LEU A 56 -2.03 -5.48 5.09
C LEU A 56 -1.07 -4.98 4.01
N SER A 57 -1.18 -5.42 2.76
CA SER A 57 -0.36 -4.87 1.67
C SER A 57 -0.65 -3.40 1.38
N GLY A 58 -1.86 -2.91 1.66
CA GLY A 58 -2.17 -1.49 1.56
C GLY A 58 -1.39 -0.66 2.58
N VAL A 59 -1.33 -1.15 3.82
CA VAL A 59 -0.52 -0.54 4.90
C VAL A 59 0.97 -0.65 4.58
N SER A 60 1.41 -1.81 4.07
CA SER A 60 2.78 -1.98 3.59
C SER A 60 3.15 -0.98 2.50
N TYR A 61 2.26 -0.78 1.52
CA TYR A 61 2.46 0.17 0.42
C TYR A 61 2.50 1.62 0.91
N MET A 62 1.66 1.99 1.89
CA MET A 62 1.73 3.29 2.55
C MET A 62 3.12 3.50 3.17
N CYS A 63 3.63 2.53 3.94
CA CYS A 63 4.96 2.61 4.55
C CYS A 63 6.06 2.72 3.48
N TYR A 64 5.98 1.92 2.42
CA TYR A 64 6.91 2.01 1.30
C TYR A 64 6.91 3.42 0.69
N CYS A 65 5.76 3.99 0.37
CA CYS A 65 5.65 5.36 -0.16
C CYS A 65 6.27 6.41 0.77
N LEU A 66 6.04 6.31 2.08
CA LEU A 66 6.65 7.21 3.07
C LEU A 66 8.17 7.08 3.10
N SER A 67 8.70 5.85 2.99
CA SER A 67 10.16 5.61 2.97
C SER A 67 10.87 6.23 1.77
N GLN A 68 10.16 6.43 0.65
CA GLN A 68 10.71 7.03 -0.57
C GLN A 68 10.61 8.55 -0.57
N HIS A 69 9.84 9.15 0.35
CA HIS A 69 9.53 10.56 0.32
C HIS A 69 10.60 11.37 1.09
N PRO A 70 11.23 12.41 0.48
CA PRO A 70 12.38 13.11 1.06
C PRO A 70 12.11 13.74 2.43
N GLU A 71 10.90 14.26 2.65
CA GLU A 71 10.48 14.85 3.93
C GLU A 71 10.46 13.85 5.09
N PHE A 72 10.56 12.55 4.84
CA PHE A 72 10.56 11.50 5.86
C PHE A 72 11.83 10.65 5.84
N ALA A 73 12.90 11.14 5.22
CA ALA A 73 14.16 10.41 5.07
C ALA A 73 14.74 9.95 6.41
N GLU A 74 14.52 10.69 7.50
CA GLU A 74 14.99 10.33 8.84
C GLU A 74 14.28 9.12 9.46
N LYS A 75 13.14 8.70 8.88
CA LYS A 75 12.35 7.53 9.28
C LYS A 75 12.32 6.45 8.20
N LYS A 76 13.16 6.57 7.18
CA LYS A 76 13.17 5.66 6.03
C LYS A 76 13.24 4.19 6.46
N ASP A 77 14.21 3.84 7.30
CA ASP A 77 14.42 2.45 7.72
C ASP A 77 13.26 1.93 8.58
N GLU A 78 12.74 2.75 9.50
CA GLU A 78 11.54 2.41 10.29
C GLU A 78 10.34 2.08 9.38
N PHE A 79 10.14 2.86 8.31
CA PHE A 79 9.07 2.60 7.36
C PHE A 79 9.32 1.37 6.48
N LEU A 80 10.56 1.12 6.05
CA LEU A 80 10.89 -0.10 5.31
C LEU A 80 10.69 -1.35 6.17
N ASP A 81 11.11 -1.33 7.44
CA ASP A 81 10.91 -2.42 8.39
C ASP A 81 9.41 -2.70 8.61
N ARG A 82 8.60 -1.64 8.79
CA ARG A 82 7.15 -1.77 8.91
C ARG A 82 6.50 -2.29 7.63
N SER A 83 6.98 -1.82 6.48
CA SER A 83 6.52 -2.28 5.16
C SER A 83 6.75 -3.78 5.00
N GLU A 84 7.95 -4.25 5.32
CA GLU A 84 8.31 -5.68 5.27
C GLU A 84 7.50 -6.51 6.28
N TYR A 85 7.33 -6.00 7.50
CA TYR A 85 6.54 -6.66 8.54
C TYR A 85 5.12 -6.95 8.07
N TYR A 86 4.36 -5.95 7.62
CA TYR A 86 2.97 -6.14 7.19
C TYR A 86 2.87 -7.00 5.93
N LEU A 87 3.76 -6.79 4.96
CA LEU A 87 3.75 -7.52 3.70
C LEU A 87 3.97 -9.01 3.88
N LYS A 88 4.82 -9.40 4.83
CA LYS A 88 5.09 -10.81 5.12
C LYS A 88 3.82 -11.59 5.48
N TYR A 89 2.91 -10.99 6.24
CA TYR A 89 1.66 -11.64 6.62
C TYR A 89 0.70 -11.74 5.42
N ASP A 90 0.61 -10.72 4.58
CA ASP A 90 -0.23 -10.75 3.38
C ASP A 90 0.29 -11.75 2.32
N LEU A 91 1.61 -11.86 2.17
CA LEU A 91 2.22 -12.84 1.27
C LEU A 91 1.93 -14.29 1.69
N ALA A 92 1.82 -14.56 3.00
CA ALA A 92 1.44 -15.89 3.49
C ALA A 92 0.02 -16.29 3.05
N GLU A 93 -0.91 -15.33 3.00
CA GLU A 93 -2.27 -15.54 2.47
C GLU A 93 -2.30 -15.57 0.94
N THR A 94 -1.54 -14.70 0.29
CA THR A 94 -1.51 -14.55 -1.17
C THR A 94 -0.96 -15.79 -1.87
N CYS A 95 -0.05 -16.54 -1.23
CA CYS A 95 0.47 -17.81 -1.74
C CYS A 95 -0.57 -18.95 -1.70
N LYS A 96 -1.74 -18.75 -1.09
CA LYS A 96 -2.82 -19.74 -1.14
C LYS A 96 -3.50 -19.69 -2.52
N PRO A 97 -3.80 -20.84 -3.16
CA PRO A 97 -4.45 -20.85 -4.47
C PRO A 97 -5.82 -20.15 -4.41
N LYS A 98 -5.98 -19.03 -5.10
CA LYS A 98 -7.27 -18.35 -5.29
C LYS A 98 -7.69 -18.48 -6.76
N SER A 99 -8.83 -19.12 -7.03
CA SER A 99 -9.34 -19.35 -8.39
C SER A 99 -10.11 -18.15 -8.96
N SER A 100 -9.58 -16.94 -8.83
CA SER A 100 -10.28 -15.74 -9.30
C SER A 100 -9.51 -15.02 -10.40
N SER A 101 -10.25 -14.59 -11.42
CA SER A 101 -9.78 -13.68 -12.48
C SER A 101 -9.33 -12.32 -11.95
N LEU A 102 -9.60 -12.02 -10.68
CA LEU A 102 -9.15 -10.80 -9.99
C LEU A 102 -7.70 -10.90 -9.47
N SER A 103 -7.06 -12.08 -9.53
CA SER A 103 -5.68 -12.29 -9.08
C SER A 103 -4.67 -11.36 -9.78
N ALA A 104 -4.92 -11.01 -11.04
CA ALA A 104 -4.09 -10.09 -11.83
C ALA A 104 -4.32 -8.60 -11.50
N ALA A 105 -5.33 -8.26 -10.69
CA ALA A 105 -5.63 -6.88 -10.33
C ALA A 105 -4.63 -6.33 -9.29
N PHE A 106 -4.34 -5.02 -9.36
CA PHE A 106 -3.44 -4.37 -8.41
C PHE A 106 -4.08 -4.19 -7.03
N LEU A 107 -5.33 -3.70 -6.95
CA LEU A 107 -5.96 -3.38 -5.66
C LEU A 107 -6.47 -4.62 -4.90
N LEU A 108 -7.14 -5.53 -5.61
CA LEU A 108 -7.85 -6.66 -5.02
C LEU A 108 -7.19 -8.02 -5.32
N GLY A 109 -6.07 -8.01 -6.05
CA GLY A 109 -5.40 -9.21 -6.53
C GLY A 109 -3.98 -9.37 -6.00
N SER A 110 -3.47 -10.59 -6.16
CA SER A 110 -2.10 -10.98 -5.84
C SER A 110 -1.05 -10.16 -6.60
N CYS A 111 -1.38 -9.67 -7.79
CA CYS A 111 -0.50 -8.85 -8.62
C CYS A 111 -0.03 -7.58 -7.90
N GLY A 112 -0.92 -6.88 -7.18
CA GLY A 112 -0.50 -5.72 -6.41
C GLY A 112 0.39 -6.07 -5.22
N VAL A 113 0.06 -7.14 -4.50
CA VAL A 113 0.89 -7.65 -3.39
C VAL A 113 2.30 -7.96 -3.88
N TYR A 114 2.42 -8.66 -5.01
CA TYR A 114 3.70 -8.95 -5.65
C TYR A 114 4.41 -7.70 -6.16
N ALA A 115 3.68 -6.69 -6.66
CA ALA A 115 4.30 -5.45 -7.11
C ALA A 115 4.93 -4.66 -5.95
N VAL A 116 4.23 -4.58 -4.81
CA VAL A 116 4.79 -3.99 -3.58
C VAL A 116 5.99 -4.80 -3.10
N ALA A 117 5.89 -6.13 -3.10
CA ALA A 117 6.99 -7.00 -2.73
C ALA A 117 8.22 -6.83 -3.61
N ALA A 118 8.04 -6.73 -4.93
CA ALA A 118 9.12 -6.49 -5.87
C ALA A 118 9.82 -5.16 -5.60
N ALA A 119 9.05 -4.07 -5.44
CA ALA A 119 9.58 -2.73 -5.20
C ALA A 119 10.30 -2.61 -3.85
N LEU A 120 9.72 -3.17 -2.79
CA LEU A 120 10.30 -3.18 -1.46
C LEU A 120 11.62 -3.98 -1.45
N ASN A 121 11.62 -5.20 -1.98
CA ASN A 121 12.82 -6.03 -2.01
C ASN A 121 13.93 -5.39 -2.83
N LYS A 122 13.62 -4.75 -3.96
CA LYS A 122 14.61 -3.98 -4.73
C LYS A 122 15.23 -2.86 -3.89
N THR A 123 14.40 -2.12 -3.16
CA THR A 123 14.86 -1.03 -2.28
C THR A 123 15.75 -1.53 -1.14
N LEU A 124 15.49 -2.74 -0.65
CA LEU A 124 16.28 -3.42 0.38
C LEU A 124 17.52 -4.14 -0.18
N GLY A 125 17.79 -4.07 -1.49
CA GLY A 125 18.91 -4.78 -2.14
C GLY A 125 18.71 -6.29 -2.28
N LYS A 126 17.48 -6.78 -2.10
CA LYS A 126 17.06 -8.18 -2.21
C LYS A 126 16.65 -8.51 -3.65
N GLU A 127 17.63 -8.47 -4.57
CA GLU A 127 17.38 -8.56 -6.02
C GLU A 127 16.77 -9.89 -6.47
N LYS A 128 17.12 -11.00 -5.81
CA LYS A 128 16.58 -12.33 -6.14
C LYS A 128 15.09 -12.40 -5.83
N GLU A 129 14.71 -11.91 -4.66
CA GLU A 129 13.33 -11.82 -4.16
C GLU A 129 12.52 -10.86 -5.03
N SER A 130 13.08 -9.70 -5.37
CA SER A 130 12.43 -8.74 -6.27
C SER A 130 12.11 -9.38 -7.62
N THR A 131 13.10 -10.05 -8.23
CA THR A 131 12.93 -10.74 -9.51
C THR A 131 11.91 -11.88 -9.42
N PHE A 132 11.87 -12.60 -8.29
CA PHE A 132 10.88 -13.65 -8.05
C PHE A 132 9.45 -13.09 -8.11
N PHE A 133 9.16 -11.98 -7.42
CA PHE A 133 7.83 -11.39 -7.45
C PHE A 133 7.46 -10.80 -8.81
N LEU A 134 8.42 -10.19 -9.52
CA LEU A 134 8.19 -9.71 -10.90
C LEU A 134 7.78 -10.85 -11.84
N LYS A 135 8.40 -12.02 -11.74
CA LYS A 135 8.02 -13.19 -12.53
C LYS A 135 6.59 -13.66 -12.23
N ASN A 136 6.19 -13.65 -10.97
CA ASN A 136 4.83 -14.04 -10.56
C ASN A 136 3.77 -13.06 -11.10
N ILE A 137 4.07 -11.77 -11.17
CA ILE A 137 3.19 -10.78 -11.83
C ILE A 137 2.99 -11.15 -13.31
N LEU A 138 4.07 -11.46 -14.03
CA LEU A 138 3.99 -11.80 -15.45
C LEU A 138 3.17 -13.08 -15.69
N ILE A 139 3.35 -14.10 -14.85
CA ILE A 139 2.56 -15.34 -14.92
C ILE A 139 1.06 -15.03 -14.78
N LEU A 140 0.68 -14.26 -13.76
CA LEU A 140 -0.72 -13.88 -13.54
C LEU A 140 -1.31 -13.07 -14.69
N GLN A 141 -0.53 -12.19 -15.33
CA GLN A 141 -0.98 -11.42 -16.49
C GLN A 141 -1.13 -12.29 -17.75
N MET A 142 -0.23 -13.24 -17.96
CA MET A 142 -0.30 -14.17 -19.08
C MET A 142 -1.48 -15.13 -18.96
N ASP A 143 -1.77 -15.63 -17.76
CA ASP A 143 -2.93 -16.51 -17.52
C ASP A 143 -4.24 -15.82 -17.89
N VAL A 144 -4.40 -14.51 -17.62
CA VAL A 144 -5.59 -13.75 -18.01
C VAL A 144 -5.72 -13.58 -19.53
N LEU A 145 -4.59 -13.40 -20.23
CA LEU A 145 -4.59 -13.21 -21.70
C LEU A 145 -5.04 -14.47 -22.45
N VAL A 146 -4.78 -15.67 -21.91
CA VAL A 146 -5.17 -16.94 -22.54
C VAL A 146 -6.69 -17.15 -22.55
N TRP A 147 -7.45 -16.45 -21.72
CA TRP A 147 -8.93 -16.51 -21.71
C TRP A 147 -9.61 -15.50 -22.65
N ILE A 148 -8.85 -14.63 -23.32
CA ILE A 148 -9.37 -13.56 -24.19
C ILE A 148 -9.19 -13.92 -25.69
N ILE A 149 -8.55 -15.05 -26.00
CA ILE A 149 -8.34 -15.58 -27.37
C ILE A 149 -9.15 -16.86 -27.54
#